data_AF-A0A7X0H6J9-F1
#
_entry.id   AF-A0A7X0H6J9-F1
#
_cell.length_a   1.000
_cell.length_b   1.000
_cell.length_c   1.000
_cell.angle_alpha   90.00
_cell.angle_beta   90.00
_cell.angle_gamma   90.00
#
_symmetry.space_group_name_H-M   'P 1'
#
loop_
_entity.id
_entity.type
_entity.pdbx_description
1 polymer ?
#
loop_
_entity_poly.entity_id
_entity_poly.type
_entity_poly.pdbx_seq_one_letter_code
_entity_poly.pdbx_strand_id
1 'polypeptide(L)' 'MAIRIKARSGESAEQLMRRFKKLCEKEGLTKDIKKRAYYEKPSERKQRAARKSVNRVVGGNKSRKG' A
#
# COMPACT_ATOMS: atom_id res chain seq x y z
N MET A 1 5.85 -1.02 -10.71
CA MET A 1 6.91 -1.17 -9.67
C MET A 1 7.11 -2.65 -9.44
N ALA A 2 8.34 -3.17 -9.54
CA ALA A 2 8.62 -4.57 -9.26
C ALA A 2 9.16 -4.70 -7.83
N ILE A 3 8.48 -5.47 -6.98
CA ILE A 3 8.95 -5.79 -5.63
C ILE A 3 10.08 -6.79 -5.76
N ARG A 4 11.29 -6.41 -5.36
CA ARG A 4 12.48 -7.27 -5.37
C ARG A 4 12.96 -7.52 -3.96
N ILE A 5 13.23 -8.77 -3.63
CA ILE A 5 13.79 -9.18 -2.34
C ILE A 5 14.91 -10.18 -2.59
N LYS A 6 16.01 -10.06 -1.83
CA LYS A 6 17.13 -11.00 -1.84
C LYS A 6 17.24 -11.65 -0.46
N ALA A 7 17.60 -12.92 -0.42
CA ALA A 7 17.93 -13.59 0.84
C ALA A 7 19.17 -12.95 1.47
N ARG A 8 19.18 -12.83 2.80
CA ARG A 8 20.37 -12.42 3.56
C ARG A 8 21.08 -13.67 4.10
N SER A 9 22.38 -13.56 4.35
CA SER A 9 23.13 -14.65 4.99
C SER A 9 22.57 -14.92 6.39
N GLY A 10 22.35 -16.20 6.72
CA GLY A 10 21.77 -16.64 8.00
C GLY A 10 20.26 -16.43 8.15
N GLU A 11 19.55 -16.02 7.10
CA GLU A 11 18.10 -15.81 7.14
C GLU A 11 17.33 -17.10 6.83
N SER A 12 16.30 -17.38 7.62
CA SER A 12 15.38 -18.50 7.33
C SER A 12 14.37 -18.14 6.23
N ALA A 13 13.83 -19.15 5.54
CA ALA A 13 12.80 -18.94 4.52
C ALA A 13 11.57 -18.18 5.05
N GLU A 14 11.19 -18.43 6.31
CA GLU A 14 10.05 -17.77 6.93
C GLU A 14 10.30 -16.27 7.18
N GLN A 15 11.51 -15.91 7.61
CA GLN A 15 11.91 -14.50 7.79
C GLN A 15 11.89 -13.75 6.45
N LEU A 16 12.39 -14.38 5.39
CA LEU A 16 12.34 -13.82 4.03
C LEU A 16 10.90 -13.55 3.59
N MET A 17 9.99 -14.51 3.82
CA MET A 17 8.57 -14.38 3.50
C MET A 17 7.89 -13.26 4.30
N ARG A 18 8.20 -13.11 5.58
CA ARG A 18 7.68 -12.02 6.41
C ARG A 18 8.10 -10.64 5.87
N ARG A 19 9.36 -10.49 5.45
CA ARG A 19 9.83 -9.24 4.83
C ARG A 19 9.18 -8.98 3.47
N PHE A 20 9.00 -10.02 2.65
CA PHE A 20 8.30 -9.89 1.38
C PHE A 20 6.87 -9.39 1.58
N LYS A 21 6.12 -9.98 2.52
CA LYS A 21 4.76 -9.52 2.87
C LYS A 21 4.75 -8.05 3.30
N LYS A 22 5.69 -7.64 4.18
CA LYS A 22 5.84 -6.23 4.58
C LYS A 22 6.14 -5.30 3.40
N LEU A 23 6.95 -5.71 2.44
CA LEU A 23 7.22 -4.92 1.24
C LEU A 23 5.96 -4.78 0.36
N CYS A 24 5.20 -5.85 0.17
CA CYS A 24 3.91 -5.80 -0.54
C CYS A 24 2.90 -4.86 0.13
N GLU A 25 2.86 -4.84 1.46
CA GLU A 25 2.00 -3.93 2.23
C GLU A 25 2.45 -2.47 2.09
N LYS A 26 3.76 -2.21 2.18
CA LYS A 26 4.35 -0.87 2.08
C LYS A 26 4.13 -0.26 0.69
N GLU A 27 4.32 -1.05 -0.36
CA GLU A 27 4.05 -0.64 -1.74
C GLU A 27 2.55 -0.53 -2.03
N GLY A 28 1.68 -0.95 -1.10
CA GLY A 28 0.23 -0.91 -1.29
C GLY A 28 -0.28 -1.88 -2.35
N LEU A 29 0.53 -2.88 -2.73
CA LEU A 29 0.24 -3.82 -3.82
C LEU A 29 -1.15 -4.47 -3.66
N THR A 30 -1.49 -4.92 -2.45
CA THR A 30 -2.79 -5.53 -2.16
C THR A 30 -3.95 -4.56 -2.37
N LYS A 31 -3.76 -3.26 -2.06
CA LYS A 31 -4.79 -2.23 -2.28
C LYS A 31 -4.96 -1.94 -3.77
N ASP A 32 -3.86 -1.94 -4.52
CA ASP A 32 -3.88 -1.71 -5.96
C ASP A 32 -4.52 -2.87 -6.72
N ILE A 33 -4.24 -4.12 -6.34
CA ILE A 33 -4.93 -5.30 -6.89
C ILE A 33 -6.44 -5.16 -6.69
N LYS A 34 -6.88 -4.88 -5.46
CA LYS A 34 -8.31 -4.69 -5.17
C LYS A 34 -8.95 -3.54 -5.95
N LYS A 35 -8.23 -2.43 -6.13
CA LYS A 35 -8.69 -1.27 -6.91
C LYS A 35 -8.83 -1.58 -8.40
N ARG A 36 -8.03 -2.51 -8.92
CA ARG A 36 -8.00 -2.87 -10.36
C ARG A 36 -8.77 -4.15 -10.68
N ALA A 37 -9.31 -4.83 -9.66
CA ALA A 37 -10.06 -6.08 -9.82
C ALA A 37 -11.36 -5.91 -10.61
N TYR A 38 -11.90 -4.69 -10.69
CA TYR A 38 -13.11 -4.36 -11.44
C TYR A 38 -12.91 -3.07 -12.22
N TYR A 39 -13.69 -2.90 -13.30
CA TYR A 39 -13.75 -1.63 -13.99
C TYR A 39 -14.35 -0.57 -13.08
N GLU A 40 -13.70 0.58 -13.07
CA GLU A 40 -14.04 1.70 -12.25
C GLU A 40 -14.14 2.92 -13.15
N LYS A 41 -15.33 3.54 -13.18
CA LYS A 41 -15.60 4.66 -14.08
C LYS A 41 -14.63 5.81 -13.80
N PRO A 42 -14.19 6.57 -14.82
CA PRO A 42 -13.27 7.69 -14.64
C PRO A 42 -13.76 8.73 -13.61
N SER A 43 -15.07 8.99 -13.57
CA SER A 43 -15.70 9.89 -12.60
C SER A 43 -15.52 9.41 -11.15
N GLU A 44 -15.79 8.14 -10.89
CA GLU A 44 -15.61 7.51 -9.58
C GLU A 44 -14.14 7.52 -9.16
N ARG A 45 -13.24 7.27 -10.13
CA ARG A 45 -11.78 7.37 -9.91
C ARG A 45 -11.36 8.76 -9.46
N LYS A 46 -11.87 9.81 -10.12
CA LYS A 46 -11.62 11.21 -9.74
C LYS A 46 -12.17 11.52 -8.35
N GLN A 47 -13.41 11.12 -8.05
CA GLN A 47 -14.00 11.33 -6.73
C GLN A 47 -13.21 10.65 -5.61
N ARG A 48 -12.76 9.41 -5.81
CA ARG A 48 -11.96 8.69 -4.81
C ARG A 48 -10.59 9.32 -4.61
N ALA A 49 -9.95 9.83 -5.67
CA ALA A 49 -8.69 10.56 -5.54
C ALA A 49 -8.85 11.82 -4.67
N ALA A 50 -9.93 12.59 -4.87
CA ALA A 50 -10.27 13.75 -4.05
C ALA A 50 -10.55 13.38 -2.58
N ARG A 51 -11.32 12.31 -2.31
CA ARG A 51 -11.55 11.85 -0.93
C ARG A 51 -10.26 11.39 -0.25
N LYS A 52 -9.37 10.71 -0.99
CA LYS A 52 -8.07 10.26 -0.45
C LYS A 52 -7.13 11.42 -0.11
N SER A 53 -7.12 12.50 -0.88
CA SER A 53 -6.29 13.68 -0.57
C SER A 53 -6.79 14.37 0.70
N VAL A 54 -8.10 14.56 0.84
CA VAL A 54 -8.71 15.12 2.05
C VAL A 54 -8.41 14.26 3.28
N ASN A 55 -8.62 12.93 3.20
CA ASN A 55 -8.34 12.04 4.33
C ASN A 55 -6.85 12.02 4.73
N ARG A 56 -5.92 12.21 3.79
CA ARG A 56 -4.49 12.30 4.10
C ARG A 56 -4.16 13.55 4.92
N VAL A 57 -4.76 14.69 4.56
CA VAL A 57 -4.58 15.96 5.28
C VAL A 57 -5.18 15.89 6.68
N VAL A 58 -6.40 15.36 6.80
CA VAL A 58 -7.10 15.25 8.09
C VAL A 58 -6.43 14.22 9.03
N GLY A 59 -5.99 13.08 8.50
CA GLY A 59 -5.31 12.04 9.28
C GLY A 59 -3.93 12.46 9.81
N GLY A 60 -3.18 13.25 9.03
CA GLY A 60 -1.89 13.80 9.46
C GLY A 60 -2.01 14.78 10.62
N ASN A 61 -3.11 15.53 10.69
CA ASN A 61 -3.37 16.47 11.79
C ASN A 61 -3.74 15.77 13.10
N LYS A 62 -4.39 14.59 13.04
CA LYS A 62 -4.69 13.79 14.24
C LYS A 62 -3.45 13.14 14.86
N SER A 63 -2.45 12.77 14.04
CA SER A 63 -1.19 12.14 14.51
C SER A 63 -0.23 13.11 15.19
N ARG A 64 -0.39 14.43 15.02
CA ARG A 64 0.49 15.46 15.63
C ARG A 64 0.01 15.95 16.99
N LYS A 65 -1.18 15.55 17.43
CA LYS A 65 -1.84 16.04 18.66
C LYS A 65 -1.85 15.00 19.79
N GLY A 66 -1.04 13.94 19.68
CA GLY A 66 -0.88 12.89 20.69
C GLY A 66 0.59 12.67 21.00
#